data_AF-A0A3G8JNT6-F1
#
_entry.id   AF-A0A3G8JNT6-F1
#
_cell.length_a   1.000
_cell.length_b   1.000
_cell.length_c   1.000
_cell.angle_alpha   90.00
_cell.angle_beta   90.00
_cell.angle_gamma   90.00
#
_symmetry.space_group_name_H-M   'P 1'
#
loop_
_entity.id
_entity.type
_entity.pdbx_description
1 polymer ?
#
loop_
_entity_poly.entity_id
_entity_poly.type
_entity_poly.pdbx_seq_one_letter_code
_entity_poly.pdbx_strand_id
1 'polypeptide(L)'
;MTIAADNARLGQVGPRVGSFDGGFGAGLLADMVGIRKAKEIWFLCRQYSAEQALEMGLVNTVVPLADLERETVRWCREMLELSPMALRLMKASFHAAEDGLAGIQQLAHDTNLLFYASEEAKEGREAFKAKRRPEFDRFPRRA
;
A
#
# COMPACT_ATOMS: atom_id res chain seq x y z
N MET A 1 -6.56 -3.12 -1.91
CA MET A 1 -7.80 -3.86 -1.63
C MET A 1 -8.67 -3.83 -2.87
N THR A 2 -9.30 -4.94 -3.20
CA THR A 2 -10.08 -5.13 -4.42
C THR A 2 -11.33 -5.93 -4.10
N ILE A 3 -12.51 -5.36 -4.40
CA ILE A 3 -13.81 -6.03 -4.36
C ILE A 3 -14.21 -6.28 -5.81
N ALA A 4 -14.58 -7.51 -6.15
CA ALA A 4 -15.00 -7.87 -7.51
C ALA A 4 -16.49 -8.24 -7.54
N ALA A 5 -17.15 -7.93 -8.66
CA ALA A 5 -18.43 -8.55 -8.98
C ALA A 5 -18.21 -9.97 -9.52
N ASP A 6 -19.19 -10.84 -9.35
CA ASP A 6 -19.25 -12.21 -9.90
C ASP A 6 -19.03 -12.27 -11.42
N ASN A 7 -19.43 -11.24 -12.16
CA ASN A 7 -19.23 -11.14 -13.61
C ASN A 7 -17.82 -10.67 -14.03
N ALA A 8 -16.93 -10.38 -13.09
CA ALA A 8 -15.60 -9.85 -13.41
C ALA A 8 -14.75 -10.87 -14.18
N ARG A 9 -13.98 -10.38 -15.15
CA ARG A 9 -12.97 -11.16 -15.88
C ARG A 9 -11.63 -10.46 -15.79
N LEU A 10 -10.62 -11.16 -15.25
CA LEU A 10 -9.30 -10.63 -14.98
C LEU A 10 -8.25 -11.37 -15.81
N GLY A 11 -7.22 -10.67 -16.27
CA GLY A 11 -6.11 -11.27 -17.00
C GLY A 11 -5.24 -10.23 -17.69
N GLN A 12 -4.08 -10.65 -18.16
CA GLN A 12 -3.15 -9.79 -18.91
C GLN A 12 -3.30 -10.03 -20.41
N VAL A 13 -3.13 -8.96 -21.18
CA VAL A 13 -3.21 -9.01 -22.66
C VAL A 13 -1.92 -8.57 -23.34
N GLY A 14 -0.96 -8.02 -22.60
CA GLY A 14 0.25 -7.40 -23.15
C GLY A 14 0.92 -8.23 -24.25
N PRO A 15 1.36 -9.48 -23.96
CA PRO A 15 2.06 -10.28 -24.97
C PRO A 15 1.26 -10.57 -26.24
N ARG A 16 -0.08 -10.56 -26.19
CA ARG A 16 -0.94 -10.70 -27.39
C ARG A 16 -0.84 -9.50 -28.33
N VAL A 17 -0.49 -8.33 -27.81
CA VAL A 17 -0.43 -7.06 -28.53
C VAL A 17 1.00 -6.48 -28.59
N GLY A 18 2.02 -7.30 -28.31
CA GLY A 18 3.41 -6.87 -28.34
C GLY A 18 3.80 -5.92 -27.20
N SER A 19 3.12 -6.00 -26.05
CA SER A 19 3.36 -5.18 -24.87
C SER A 19 3.63 -6.06 -23.63
N PHE A 20 4.13 -5.46 -22.55
CA PHE A 20 4.31 -6.13 -21.26
C PHE A 20 4.45 -5.07 -20.16
N ASP A 21 4.16 -5.46 -18.92
CA ASP A 21 4.53 -4.68 -17.73
C ASP A 21 5.47 -5.53 -16.86
N GLY A 22 6.77 -5.26 -17.01
CA GLY A 22 7.82 -5.93 -16.25
C GLY A 22 8.11 -5.27 -14.89
N GLY A 23 7.43 -4.18 -14.56
CA GLY A 23 7.55 -3.50 -13.27
C GLY A 23 6.55 -4.05 -12.27
N PHE A 24 5.64 -3.19 -11.80
CA PHE A 24 4.63 -3.56 -10.81
C PHE A 24 3.70 -4.68 -11.30
N GLY A 25 3.33 -4.69 -12.59
CA GLY A 25 2.45 -5.72 -13.15
C GLY A 25 3.04 -7.14 -13.10
N ALA A 26 4.36 -7.29 -13.05
CA ALA A 26 5.02 -8.58 -12.88
C ALA A 26 5.38 -8.84 -11.41
N GLY A 27 6.02 -7.88 -10.75
CA GLY A 27 6.52 -8.00 -9.38
C GLY A 27 5.40 -8.15 -8.35
N LEU A 28 4.54 -7.12 -8.22
CA LEU A 28 3.46 -7.14 -7.24
C LEU A 28 2.44 -8.26 -7.53
N LEU A 29 2.23 -8.60 -8.80
CA LEU A 29 1.38 -9.75 -9.15
C LEU A 29 1.98 -11.05 -8.60
N ALA A 30 3.29 -11.25 -8.69
CA ALA A 30 3.94 -12.42 -8.12
C ALA A 30 3.87 -12.46 -6.59
N ASP A 31 3.92 -11.31 -5.92
CA ASP A 31 3.75 -11.22 -4.47
C ASP A 31 2.31 -11.51 -4.03
N MET A 32 1.31 -11.10 -4.83
CA MET A 32 -0.10 -11.34 -4.54
C MET A 32 -0.54 -12.79 -4.79
N VAL A 33 -0.26 -13.34 -5.98
CA VAL A 33 -0.80 -14.66 -6.40
C VAL A 33 0.24 -15.78 -6.44
N GLY A 34 1.49 -15.46 -6.07
CA GLY A 34 2.63 -16.36 -6.18
C GLY A 34 3.24 -16.39 -7.59
N ILE A 35 4.57 -16.57 -7.64
CA ILE A 35 5.36 -16.50 -8.89
C ILE A 35 4.88 -17.44 -10.01
N ARG A 36 4.35 -18.61 -9.66
CA ARG A 36 3.85 -19.59 -10.65
C ARG A 36 2.60 -19.07 -11.36
N LYS A 37 1.63 -18.53 -10.61
CA LYS A 37 0.39 -17.99 -11.19
C LYS A 37 0.64 -16.69 -11.93
N ALA A 38 1.49 -15.81 -11.41
CA ALA A 38 1.87 -14.59 -12.13
C ALA A 38 2.46 -14.89 -13.52
N LYS A 39 3.37 -15.89 -13.62
CA LYS A 39 3.89 -16.37 -14.90
C LYS A 39 2.80 -16.95 -15.81
N GLU A 40 1.88 -17.75 -15.27
CA GLU A 40 0.76 -18.29 -16.05
C GLU A 40 -0.11 -17.17 -16.64
N ILE A 41 -0.48 -16.18 -15.83
CA ILE A 41 -1.29 -15.02 -16.24
C ILE A 41 -0.61 -14.27 -17.39
N TRP A 42 0.66 -13.91 -17.24
CA TRP A 42 1.40 -13.16 -18.25
C TRP A 42 1.68 -13.99 -19.51
N PHE A 43 2.15 -15.23 -19.37
CA PHE A 43 2.64 -16.00 -20.52
C PHE A 43 1.50 -16.61 -21.33
N LEU A 44 0.39 -17.00 -20.69
CA LEU A 44 -0.74 -17.61 -21.39
C LEU A 44 -1.82 -16.59 -21.75
N CYS A 45 -1.79 -15.39 -21.17
CA CYS A 45 -2.78 -14.33 -21.40
C CYS A 45 -4.22 -14.88 -21.33
N ARG A 46 -4.49 -15.73 -20.32
CA ARG A 46 -5.80 -16.31 -20.03
C ARG A 46 -6.65 -15.31 -19.25
N GLN A 47 -7.95 -15.52 -19.29
CA GLN A 47 -8.94 -14.77 -18.51
C GLN A 47 -9.43 -15.66 -17.38
N TYR A 48 -9.55 -15.08 -16.19
CA TYR A 48 -9.96 -15.74 -14.96
C TYR A 48 -11.25 -15.12 -14.45
N SER A 49 -12.14 -15.93 -13.89
CA SER A 49 -13.37 -15.44 -13.25
C SER A 49 -13.06 -14.73 -11.93
N ALA A 50 -14.05 -14.05 -11.37
CA ALA A 50 -13.96 -13.43 -10.06
C ALA A 50 -13.61 -14.45 -8.96
N GLU A 51 -14.21 -15.64 -9.00
CA GLU A 51 -13.98 -16.71 -8.03
C GLU A 51 -12.55 -17.26 -8.13
N GLN A 52 -12.04 -17.46 -9.35
CA GLN A 52 -10.65 -17.88 -9.55
C GLN A 52 -9.67 -16.81 -9.04
N ALA A 53 -9.99 -15.53 -9.28
CA ALA A 53 -9.20 -14.42 -8.77
C ALA A 53 -9.21 -14.36 -7.24
N LEU A 54 -10.34 -14.70 -6.60
CA LEU A 54 -10.45 -14.80 -5.14
C LEU A 54 -9.62 -15.96 -4.61
N GLU A 55 -9.73 -17.14 -5.22
CA GLU A 55 -8.99 -18.36 -4.83
C GLU A 55 -7.47 -18.13 -4.87
N MET A 56 -6.97 -17.40 -5.86
CA MET A 56 -5.54 -17.09 -5.98
C MET A 56 -5.09 -15.86 -5.16
N GLY A 57 -5.99 -15.18 -4.44
CA GLY A 57 -5.67 -14.00 -3.63
C GLY A 57 -5.51 -12.68 -4.40
N LEU A 58 -5.93 -12.63 -5.67
CA LEU A 58 -5.87 -11.42 -6.50
C LEU A 58 -6.96 -10.39 -6.11
N VAL A 59 -8.09 -10.85 -5.58
CA VAL A 59 -9.17 -10.01 -5.05
C VAL A 59 -9.50 -10.41 -3.62
N ASN A 60 -10.05 -9.48 -2.84
CA ASN A 60 -10.34 -9.71 -1.43
C ASN A 60 -11.73 -10.35 -1.20
N THR A 61 -12.71 -10.03 -2.02
CA THR A 61 -14.06 -10.62 -1.95
C THR A 61 -14.76 -10.53 -3.30
N VAL A 62 -15.75 -11.40 -3.50
CA VAL A 62 -16.61 -11.46 -4.68
C VAL A 62 -18.06 -11.35 -4.23
N VAL A 63 -18.82 -10.47 -4.88
CA VAL A 63 -20.25 -10.26 -4.60
C VAL A 63 -21.06 -10.26 -5.90
N PRO A 64 -22.39 -10.50 -5.86
CA PRO A 64 -23.22 -10.33 -7.03
C PRO A 64 -23.05 -8.93 -7.65
N LEU A 65 -23.10 -8.81 -8.98
CA LEU A 65 -22.97 -7.51 -9.66
C LEU A 65 -23.91 -6.43 -9.10
N ALA A 66 -25.15 -6.78 -8.77
CA ALA A 66 -26.14 -5.86 -8.20
C ALA A 66 -25.76 -5.31 -6.81
N ASP A 67 -24.82 -5.97 -6.12
CA ASP A 67 -24.42 -5.67 -4.75
C ASP A 67 -23.05 -4.99 -4.67
N LEU A 68 -22.31 -4.92 -5.78
CA LEU A 68 -20.93 -4.42 -5.83
C LEU A 68 -20.78 -3.03 -5.20
N GLU A 69 -21.64 -2.09 -5.57
CA GLU A 69 -21.61 -0.73 -5.03
C GLU A 69 -21.89 -0.73 -3.53
N ARG A 70 -22.90 -1.48 -3.09
CA ARG A 70 -23.31 -1.54 -1.69
C ARG A 70 -22.20 -2.10 -0.80
N GLU A 71 -21.57 -3.20 -1.22
CA GLU A 71 -20.45 -3.81 -0.50
C GLU A 71 -19.25 -2.87 -0.45
N THR A 72 -18.93 -2.22 -1.58
CA THR A 72 -17.82 -1.26 -1.66
C THR A 72 -18.01 -0.09 -0.72
N VAL A 73 -19.21 0.52 -0.71
CA VAL A 73 -19.54 1.61 0.21
C VAL A 73 -19.49 1.14 1.67
N ARG A 74 -19.87 -0.10 1.96
CA ARG A 74 -19.76 -0.66 3.32
C ARG A 74 -18.31 -0.68 3.80
N TRP A 75 -17.37 -1.23 3.01
CA TRP A 75 -15.95 -1.26 3.36
C TRP A 75 -15.36 0.16 3.53
N CYS A 76 -15.77 1.11 2.69
CA CYS A 76 -15.37 2.51 2.84
C CYS A 76 -15.87 3.09 4.17
N ARG A 77 -17.12 2.82 4.57
CA ARG A 77 -17.67 3.27 5.85
C ARG A 77 -16.93 2.65 7.04
N GLU A 78 -16.61 1.36 6.97
CA GLU A 78 -15.80 0.67 7.98
C GLU A 78 -14.42 1.35 8.13
N MET A 79 -13.74 1.71 7.04
CA MET A 79 -12.48 2.45 7.11
C MET A 79 -12.60 3.87 7.69
N LEU A 80 -13.73 4.55 7.47
CA LEU A 80 -13.96 5.91 7.97
C LEU A 80 -14.10 5.97 9.50
N GLU A 81 -14.37 4.84 10.15
CA GLU A 81 -14.42 4.71 11.61
C GLU A 81 -13.01 4.56 12.23
N LEU A 82 -11.97 4.37 11.42
CA LEU A 82 -10.60 4.13 11.87
C LEU A 82 -9.74 5.41 11.87
N SER A 83 -8.63 5.40 12.62
CA SER A 83 -7.70 6.53 12.66
C SER A 83 -7.09 6.82 11.28
N PRO A 84 -7.35 8.00 10.68
CA PRO A 84 -6.84 8.32 9.35
C PRO A 84 -5.32 8.43 9.30
N MET A 85 -4.70 8.86 10.41
CA MET A 85 -3.24 8.89 10.52
C MET A 85 -2.65 7.48 10.57
N ALA A 86 -3.26 6.56 11.33
CA ALA A 86 -2.81 5.18 11.40
C ALA A 86 -2.93 4.50 10.03
N LEU A 87 -4.07 4.66 9.34
CA LEU A 87 -4.27 4.11 8.00
C LEU A 87 -3.24 4.65 6.98
N ARG A 88 -2.95 5.95 7.04
CA ARG A 88 -1.91 6.57 6.19
C ARG A 88 -0.55 5.94 6.43
N LEU A 89 -0.13 5.81 7.69
CA LEU A 89 1.17 5.25 8.05
C LEU A 89 1.26 3.77 7.68
N MET A 90 0.19 2.99 7.88
CA MET A 90 0.13 1.60 7.44
C MET A 90 0.32 1.48 5.92
N LYS A 91 -0.36 2.31 5.12
CA LYS A 91 -0.18 2.35 3.67
C LYS A 91 1.27 2.67 3.29
N ALA A 92 1.87 3.67 3.92
CA ALA A 92 3.28 4.02 3.68
C ALA A 92 4.24 2.88 4.07
N SER A 93 3.94 2.13 5.13
CA SER A 93 4.73 0.95 5.52
C SER A 93 4.67 -0.18 4.50
N PHE A 94 3.51 -0.46 3.90
CA PHE A 94 3.41 -1.44 2.81
C PHE A 94 4.23 -1.00 1.59
N HIS A 95 4.07 0.25 1.15
CA HIS A 95 4.86 0.77 0.03
C HIS A 95 6.37 0.76 0.33
N ALA A 96 6.79 1.00 1.57
CA ALA A 96 8.20 0.89 1.96
C ALA A 96 8.77 -0.53 1.79
N ALA A 97 7.94 -1.55 1.99
CA ALA A 97 8.33 -2.94 1.74
C ALA A 97 8.34 -3.26 0.24
N GLU A 98 7.37 -2.75 -0.52
CA GLU A 98 7.18 -3.04 -1.96
C GLU A 98 8.18 -2.29 -2.86
N ASP A 99 8.39 -0.99 -2.60
CA ASP A 99 9.13 -0.07 -3.48
C ASP A 99 10.58 0.14 -3.03
N GLY A 100 11.02 -0.54 -1.96
CA GLY A 100 12.34 -0.39 -1.36
C GLY A 100 12.66 1.06 -0.98
N LEU A 101 13.75 1.62 -1.51
CA LEU A 101 14.20 2.97 -1.16
C LEU A 101 13.18 4.07 -1.50
N ALA A 102 12.39 3.91 -2.57
CA ALA A 102 11.37 4.89 -2.93
C ALA A 102 10.22 4.91 -1.90
N GLY A 103 9.79 3.75 -1.44
CA GLY A 103 8.77 3.67 -0.38
C GLY A 103 9.31 4.13 0.99
N ILE A 104 10.57 3.77 1.31
CA ILE A 104 11.26 4.27 2.52
C ILE A 104 11.35 5.80 2.50
N GLN A 105 11.62 6.42 1.35
CA GLN A 105 11.69 7.88 1.22
C GLN A 105 10.37 8.54 1.64
N GLN A 106 9.23 8.02 1.19
CA GLN A 106 7.91 8.55 1.58
C GLN A 106 7.68 8.40 3.08
N LEU A 107 7.94 7.22 3.64
CA LEU A 107 7.78 6.96 5.08
C LEU A 107 8.70 7.86 5.92
N ALA A 108 9.95 8.06 5.50
CA ALA A 108 10.90 8.94 6.16
C ALA A 108 10.46 10.41 6.10
N HIS A 109 9.88 10.85 4.99
CA HIS A 109 9.34 12.21 4.87
C HIS A 109 8.20 12.45 5.87
N ASP A 110 7.22 11.54 5.92
CA ASP A 110 6.05 11.68 6.81
C ASP A 110 6.47 11.63 8.28
N THR A 111 7.40 10.74 8.65
CA THR A 111 7.93 10.66 10.02
C THR A 111 8.79 11.86 10.39
N ASN A 112 9.57 12.42 9.46
CA ASN A 112 10.31 13.67 9.68
C ASN A 112 9.39 14.86 9.93
N LEU A 113 8.25 14.98 9.22
CA LEU A 113 7.27 16.04 9.49
C LEU A 113 6.69 15.94 10.90
N LEU A 114 6.37 14.73 11.36
CA LEU A 114 5.92 14.48 12.73
C LEU A 114 7.01 14.84 13.75
N PHE A 115 8.26 14.43 13.49
CA PHE A 115 9.39 14.77 14.34
C PHE A 115 9.60 16.29 14.41
N TYR A 116 9.52 17.00 13.28
CA TYR A 116 9.67 18.45 13.26
C TYR A 116 8.60 19.21 14.03
N ALA A 117 7.43 18.62 14.25
CA ALA A 117 6.39 19.17 15.12
C ALA A 117 6.63 18.90 16.61
N SER A 118 7.61 18.07 16.97
CA SER A 118 7.92 17.74 18.37
C SER A 118 8.68 18.86 19.09
N GLU A 119 8.52 18.90 20.42
CA GLU A 119 9.28 19.82 21.27
C GLU A 119 10.79 19.49 21.29
N GLU A 120 11.18 18.23 21.05
CA GLU A 120 12.59 17.83 20.92
C GLU A 120 13.23 18.47 19.68
N ALA A 121 12.58 18.39 18.52
CA ALA A 121 13.07 19.03 17.30
C ALA A 121 13.10 20.56 17.43
N LYS A 122 12.13 21.15 18.13
CA LYS A 122 12.10 22.58 18.43
C LYS A 122 13.26 23.01 19.32
N GLU A 123 13.57 22.25 20.39
CA GLU A 123 14.73 22.51 21.25
C GLU A 123 16.05 22.52 20.46
N GLY A 124 16.26 21.51 19.60
CA GLY A 124 17.46 21.45 18.77
C GLY A 124 17.62 22.67 17.86
N ARG A 125 16.52 23.11 17.21
CA ARG A 125 16.53 24.29 16.34
C ARG A 125 16.78 25.58 17.10
N GLU A 126 16.12 25.80 18.22
CA GLU A 126 16.27 27.03 19.01
C GLU A 126 17.63 27.11 19.72
N ALA A 127 18.16 25.98 20.20
CA ALA A 127 19.51 25.91 20.75
C ALA A 127 20.57 26.28 19.71
N PHE A 128 20.45 25.74 18.48
CA PHE A 128 21.35 26.06 17.38
C PHE A 128 21.32 27.56 17.03
N LYS A 129 20.12 28.16 16.90
CA LYS A 129 19.97 29.61 16.65
C LYS A 129 20.60 30.45 17.76
N ALA A 130 20.42 30.04 19.02
CA ALA A 130 20.97 30.73 20.18
C ALA A 130 22.46 30.41 20.45
N LYS A 131 23.12 29.58 19.61
CA LYS A 131 24.51 29.13 19.79
C LYS A 131 24.77 28.52 21.19
N ARG A 132 23.76 27.89 21.77
CA ARG A 132 23.84 27.17 23.05
C ARG A 132 23.80 25.67 22.82
N ARG A 133 24.24 24.91 23.81
CA ARG A 133 24.09 23.45 23.82
C ARG A 133 22.60 23.10 24.02
N PRO A 134 22.02 22.15 23.26
CA PRO A 134 20.65 21.72 23.45
C PRO A 134 20.49 20.86 24.71
N GLU A 135 19.33 20.96 25.36
CA GLU A 135 18.95 20.22 26.57
C GLU A 135 18.09 19.00 26.21
N PHE A 136 18.70 17.99 25.57
CA PHE A 136 17.95 16.79 25.15
C PHE A 136 17.68 15.78 26.28
N ASP A 137 18.35 15.93 27.42
CA ASP A 137 18.20 15.10 28.61
C ASP A 137 16.81 15.22 29.27
N ARG A 138 16.10 16.33 29.05
CA ARG A 138 14.74 16.54 29.56
C ARG A 138 13.65 15.77 28.80
N PHE A 139 13.96 15.19 27.64
CA PHE A 139 12.99 14.43 26.84
C PHE A 139 13.05 12.93 27.17
N PRO A 140 11.91 12.23 27.17
CA PRO A 140 11.89 10.79 27.45
C PRO A 140 12.72 10.01 26.42
N ARG A 141 13.73 9.28 26.90
CA ARG A 141 14.44 8.31 26.06
C ARG A 141 13.61 7.03 26.04
N ARG A 142 13.08 6.66 24.87
CA ARG A 142 12.50 5.32 24.69
C ARG A 142 13.67 4.32 24.73
N ALA A 143 13.66 3.45 25.73
CA ALA A 143 14.52 2.27 25.80
C ALA A 143 14.06 1.22 24.79
#